data_AF-A0A380P7K8-F1
#
_entry.id   AF-A0A380P7K8-F1
#
_cell.length_a   1.000
_cell.length_b   1.000
_cell.length_c   1.000
_cell.angle_alpha   90.00
_cell.angle_beta   90.00
_cell.angle_gamma   90.00
#
_symmetry.space_group_name_H-M   'P 1'
#
loop_
_entity.id
_entity.type
_entity.pdbx_description
1 polymer ?
#
loop_
_entity_poly.entity_id
_entity_poly.type
_entity_poly.pdbx_seq_one_letter_code
_entity_poly.pdbx_strand_id
1 'polypeptide(L)' 'MTGIGTLLQLKVTRFTGIGLPVVIGSAIQTVTPLVNIGSTLGIGAMYGATIGAGIFVFLIAGILLSYVVFSHQL' A
#
# COMPACT_ATOMS: atom_id res chain seq x y z
N MET A 1 10.43 8.07 1.48
CA MET A 1 9.83 7.01 2.33
C MET A 1 9.83 5.64 1.64
N THR A 2 9.78 5.55 0.31
CA THR A 2 9.82 4.30 -0.49
C THR A 2 11.09 3.45 -0.31
N GLY A 3 12.25 4.08 -0.12
CA GLY A 3 13.52 3.36 0.13
C GLY A 3 13.58 2.60 1.45
N ILE A 4 12.91 3.10 2.50
CA ILE A 4 12.89 2.44 3.82
C ILE A 4 12.03 1.17 3.78
N GLY A 5 10.89 1.21 3.08
CA GLY A 5 10.04 0.02 2.90
C GLY A 5 10.70 -1.07 2.07
N THR A 6 11.45 -0.68 1.03
CA THR A 6 12.23 -1.61 0.18
C THR A 6 13.34 -2.29 0.99
N LEU A 7 14.06 -1.56 1.85
CA LEU A 7 15.08 -2.12 2.75
C LEU A 7 14.47 -3.07 3.79
N LEU A 8 13.27 -2.77 4.31
CA LEU A 8 12.57 -3.63 5.26
C LEU A 8 12.09 -4.95 4.62
N GLN A 9 11.80 -4.95 3.31
CA GLN A 9 11.48 -6.17 2.57
C GLN A 9 12.71 -7.03 2.26
N LEU A 10 13.89 -6.40 2.11
CA LEU A 10 15.18 -7.07 1.90
C LEU A 10 15.75 -7.71 3.17
N LYS A 11 15.51 -7.14 4.35
CA LYS A 11 15.90 -7.77 5.62
C LYS A 11 14.95 -8.91 5.97
N VAL A 12 15.41 -10.15 5.81
CA VAL A 12 14.68 -11.36 6.21
C VAL A 12 14.55 -11.41 7.74
N THR A 13 13.39 -11.03 8.27
CA THR A 13 13.01 -11.14 9.69
C THR A 13 11.72 -11.96 9.79
N ARG A 14 11.51 -12.71 10.88
CA ARG A 14 10.34 -13.61 11.08
C ARG A 14 8.96 -12.93 10.90
N PHE A 15 8.88 -11.60 11.01
CA PHE A 15 7.65 -10.81 10.90
C PHE A 15 7.60 -9.87 9.69
N THR A 16 8.74 -9.55 9.07
CA THR A 16 8.84 -8.63 7.93
C THR A 16 10.01 -9.06 7.04
N GLY A 17 9.83 -9.00 5.72
CA GLY A 17 10.85 -9.41 4.77
C GLY A 17 10.50 -10.70 4.04
N ILE A 18 10.19 -10.55 2.76
CA ILE A 18 9.90 -11.65 1.82
C ILE A 18 11.17 -12.22 1.18
N GLY A 19 12.35 -11.65 1.47
CA GLY A 19 13.63 -12.08 0.89
C GLY A 19 13.75 -11.82 -0.62
N LEU A 20 12.77 -11.12 -1.20
CA LEU A 20 12.69 -10.75 -2.60
C LEU A 20 12.85 -9.22 -2.75
N PRO A 21 13.57 -8.73 -3.77
CA PRO A 21 13.75 -7.30 -4.03
C PRO A 21 12.46 -6.71 -4.61
N VAL A 22 11.45 -6.51 -3.77
CA VAL A 22 10.21 -5.83 -4.13
C VAL A 22 10.40 -4.33 -3.90
N VAL A 23 10.16 -3.55 -4.96
CA VAL A 23 10.26 -2.08 -4.92
C VAL A 23 8.88 -1.52 -4.59
N ILE A 24 8.70 -1.01 -3.37
CA ILE A 24 7.46 -0.31 -3.00
C ILE A 24 7.55 1.13 -3.51
N GLY A 25 6.87 1.40 -4.63
CA GLY A 25 6.81 2.73 -5.28
C GLY A 25 5.57 3.55 -4.89
N SER A 26 5.50 4.77 -5.41
CA SER A 26 4.29 5.60 -5.35
C SER A 26 3.23 5.07 -6.32
N ALA A 27 2.01 4.86 -5.84
CA ALA A 27 0.89 4.43 -6.67
C ALA A 27 0.41 5.61 -7.53
N ILE A 28 0.80 5.62 -8.82
CA ILE A 28 0.42 6.69 -9.76
C ILE A 28 -1.10 6.80 -9.92
N GLN A 29 -1.83 5.69 -9.79
CA GLN A 29 -3.31 5.67 -9.78
C GLN A 29 -3.93 6.55 -8.68
N THR A 30 -3.24 6.74 -7.56
CA THR A 30 -3.75 7.51 -6.42
C THR A 30 -3.43 9.00 -6.54
N VAL A 31 -2.54 9.43 -7.45
CA VAL A 31 -2.11 10.83 -7.49
C VAL A 31 -3.23 11.77 -7.92
N THR A 32 -4.03 11.39 -8.92
CA THR A 32 -5.17 12.19 -9.41
C THR A 32 -6.21 12.45 -8.30
N PRO A 33 -6.73 11.43 -7.58
CA PRO A 33 -7.67 11.68 -6.50
C PRO A 33 -7.04 12.43 -5.32
N LEU A 34 -5.76 12.18 -5.01
CA LEU A 34 -5.09 12.87 -3.90
C LEU A 34 -4.87 14.36 -4.20
N VAL A 35 -4.54 14.72 -5.44
CA VAL A 35 -4.40 16.12 -5.87
C VAL A 35 -5.76 16.83 -5.79
N ASN A 36 -6.83 16.18 -6.23
CA ASN A 36 -8.19 16.74 -6.14
C ASN A 36 -8.62 16.98 -4.69
N ILE A 37 -8.36 16.02 -3.79
CA ILE A 37 -8.63 16.17 -2.35
C ILE A 37 -7.75 17.27 -1.74
N GLY A 38 -6.48 17.32 -2.16
CA GLY A 38 -5.50 18.31 -1.71
C GLY A 38 -5.86 19.73 -2.10
N SER A 39 -6.43 19.95 -3.30
CA SER A 39 -6.84 21.27 -3.76
C SER A 39 -8.10 21.78 -3.05
N THR A 40 -8.98 20.89 -2.59
CA THR A 40 -10.28 21.28 -1.99
C THR A 40 -10.27 21.31 -0.47
N LEU A 41 -9.59 20.35 0.17
CA LEU A 41 -9.62 20.12 1.62
C LEU A 41 -8.24 20.29 2.29
N GLY A 42 -7.21 20.56 1.50
CA GLY A 42 -5.85 20.80 1.98
C GLY A 42 -5.06 19.53 2.32
N ILE A 43 -3.81 19.73 2.77
CA ILE A 43 -2.83 18.67 3.04
C ILE A 43 -3.28 17.73 4.19
N GLY A 44 -4.02 18.24 5.17
CA GLY A 44 -4.53 17.42 6.29
C GLY A 44 -5.49 16.31 5.81
N ALA A 45 -6.37 16.62 4.86
CA ALA A 45 -7.28 15.64 4.28
C ALA A 45 -6.56 14.62 3.40
N MET A 46 -5.47 15.00 2.72
CA MET A 46 -4.65 14.06 1.94
C MET A 46 -4.01 12.99 2.83
N TYR A 47 -3.40 13.38 3.95
CA TYR A 47 -2.82 12.43 4.89
C TYR A 47 -3.91 11.59 5.59
N GLY A 48 -5.04 12.20 5.97
CA GLY A 48 -6.18 11.49 6.54
C GLY A 48 -6.77 10.43 5.59
N ALA A 49 -6.95 10.77 4.31
CA ALA A 49 -7.42 9.84 3.28
C ALA A 49 -6.42 8.70 3.05
N THR A 50 -5.12 9.00 3.06
CA THR A 50 -4.07 7.98 2.89
C THR A 50 -4.05 6.99 4.06
N ILE A 51 -4.16 7.47 5.30
CA ILE A 51 -4.21 6.61 6.49
C ILE A 51 -5.50 5.78 6.51
N GLY A 52 -6.64 6.40 6.20
CA GLY A 52 -7.93 5.70 6.13
C GLY A 52 -7.93 4.58 5.09
N ALA A 53 -7.39 4.84 3.90
CA ALA A 53 -7.21 3.83 2.86
C ALA A 53 -6.29 2.68 3.32
N GLY A 54 -5.19 2.99 4.02
CA GLY A 54 -4.27 1.99 4.57
C GLY A 54 -4.93 1.04 5.57
N ILE A 55 -5.75 1.57 6.50
CA ILE A 55 -6.48 0.78 7.49
C ILE A 55 -7.52 -0.12 6.80
N PHE A 56 -8.26 0.43 5.84
CA PHE A 56 -9.25 -0.30 5.07
C PHE A 56 -8.64 -1.49 4.32
N VAL A 57 -7.51 -1.27 3.65
CA VAL A 57 -6.78 -2.34 2.94
C VAL A 57 -6.26 -3.38 3.91
N PHE A 58 -5.71 -2.98 5.07
CA PHE A 58 -5.22 -3.92 6.07
C PHE A 58 -6.31 -4.87 6.59
N LEU A 59 -7.52 -4.36 6.80
CA LEU A 59 -8.68 -5.15 7.24
C LEU A 59 -9.14 -6.17 6.19
N ILE A 60 -9.10 -5.80 4.91
CA ILE A 60 -9.62 -6.62 3.81
C ILE A 60 -8.56 -7.55 3.19
N ALA A 61 -7.27 -7.25 3.40
CA ALA A 61 -6.15 -7.98 2.80
C ALA A 61 -6.24 -9.50 3.00
N GLY A 62 -6.61 -9.95 4.21
CA GLY A 62 -6.70 -11.38 4.53
C GLY A 62 -7.74 -12.14 3.68
N ILE A 63 -8.87 -11.51 3.36
CA ILE A 63 -9.94 -12.11 2.56
C ILE A 63 -9.59 -12.05 1.07
N LEU A 64 -9.06 -10.90 0.62
CA LEU A 64 -8.79 -10.64 -0.80
C LEU A 64 -7.62 -11.47 -1.35
N LEU A 65 -6.63 -11.79 -0.51
CA LEU A 65 -5.53 -12.71 -0.85
C LEU A 65 -6.04 -14.11 -1.20
N SER A 66 -7.08 -14.61 -0.53
CA SER A 66 -7.67 -15.92 -0.84
C SER A 66 -8.35 -15.95 -2.21
N TYR A 67 -9.03 -14.86 -2.61
CA TYR A 67 -9.64 -14.76 -3.95
C TYR A 67 -8.59 -14.66 -5.05
N VAL A 68 -7.51 -13.89 -4.83
CA VAL A 68 -6.43 -13.72 -5.82
C VAL A 68 -5.66 -15.03 -6.06
N VAL A 69 -5.39 -15.82 -5.01
CA VAL A 69 -4.73 -17.13 -5.14
C VAL A 69 -5.60 -18.12 -5.91
N PHE A 70 -6.93 -18.08 -5.73
CA PHE A 70 -7.85 -18.92 -6.47
C PHE A 70 -7.92 -18.53 -7.97
N SER A 71 -7.83 -17.23 -8.27
CA SER A 71 -7.84 -16.74 -9.66
C SER A 71 -6.62 -17.16 -10.50
N HIS A 72 -5.50 -17.52 -9.88
CA HIS A 72 -4.27 -17.91 -10.58
C HIS A 72 -4.16 -19.45 -10.81
N GLN A 73 -5.20 -20.22 -10.45
CA GLN A 73 -5.27 -21.68 -10.62
C GLN A 73 -6.24 -22.11 -11.76
N LEU A 74 -6.82 -21.16 -12.49
CA LEU A 74 -7.54 -21.34 -13.77
C LEU A 74 -6.66 -20.87 -14.93
#